data_AF-A0A1B1YTM5-F1
#
_entry.id   AF-A0A1B1YTM5-F1
#
_cell.length_a   1.000
_cell.length_b   1.000
_cell.length_c   1.000
_cell.angle_alpha   90.00
_cell.angle_beta   90.00
_cell.angle_gamma   90.00
#
_symmetry.space_group_name_H-M   'P 1'
#
loop_
_entity.id
_entity.type
_entity.pdbx_description
1 polymer ?
#
loop_
_entity_poly.entity_id
_entity_poly.type
_entity_poly.pdbx_seq_one_letter_code
_entity_poly.pdbx_strand_id
1 'polypeptide(L)'
;MFHPWYEFTAGYWAWRERPNVLFLTYNELQDDPAGTIRRMADLMGVSLTETEAQRVQRLSSFEHMKAIDHKFYPGEVSPFARPGGQMIRSGKKGNSGEMLTPAQQAHIDAWCKAGLAKLGSDFPYDRYFG
;
A
#
# COMPACT_ATOMS: atom_id res chain seq x y z
N MET A 1 -17.33 -9.22 3.66
CA MET A 1 -17.53 -7.85 4.17
C MET A 1 -16.17 -7.36 4.64
N PHE A 2 -15.75 -6.16 4.21
CA PHE A 2 -14.44 -5.61 4.61
C PHE A 2 -14.55 -4.97 6.00
N HIS A 3 -13.53 -5.18 6.85
CA HIS A 3 -13.45 -4.61 8.19
C HIS A 3 -12.97 -3.15 8.16
N PRO A 4 -13.20 -2.37 9.24
CA PRO A 4 -12.60 -1.06 9.42
C PRO A 4 -11.08 -1.08 9.22
N TRP A 5 -10.53 0.02 8.71
CA TRP A 5 -9.09 0.14 8.43
C TRP A 5 -8.21 -0.21 9.65
N TYR A 6 -8.55 0.27 10.84
CA TYR A 6 -7.75 0.04 12.04
C TYR A 6 -7.77 -1.42 12.50
N GLU A 7 -8.85 -2.17 12.26
CA GLU A 7 -8.91 -3.61 12.58
C GLU A 7 -7.98 -4.40 11.66
N PHE A 8 -8.01 -4.09 10.36
CA PHE A 8 -7.12 -4.70 9.38
C PHE A 8 -5.66 -4.42 9.72
N THR A 9 -5.31 -3.14 9.91
CA THR A 9 -3.94 -2.72 10.22
C THR A 9 -3.44 -3.35 11.51
N ALA A 10 -4.22 -3.31 12.59
CA ALA A 10 -3.83 -3.92 13.87
C ALA A 10 -3.61 -5.44 13.76
N GLY A 11 -4.48 -6.13 13.02
CA GLY A 11 -4.38 -7.58 12.82
C GLY A 11 -3.09 -7.99 12.11
N TYR A 12 -2.76 -7.35 10.99
CA TYR A 12 -1.51 -7.64 10.27
C TYR A 12 -0.26 -7.15 11.02
N TRP A 13 -0.37 -6.01 11.71
CA TRP A 13 0.72 -5.48 12.52
C TRP A 13 1.11 -6.41 13.67
N ALA A 14 0.15 -7.11 14.27
CA ALA A 14 0.41 -8.12 15.30
C ALA A 14 1.19 -9.34 14.75
N TRP A 15 1.21 -9.56 13.44
CA TRP A 15 1.95 -10.66 12.79
C TRP A 15 3.33 -10.27 12.28
N ARG A 16 3.72 -8.99 12.40
CA ARG A 16 4.95 -8.46 11.80
C ARG A 16 6.25 -9.18 12.23
N GLU A 17 6.28 -9.75 13.43
CA GLU A 17 7.45 -10.46 13.98
C GLU A 17 7.50 -11.94 13.56
N ARG A 18 6.52 -12.42 12.79
CA ARG A 18 6.54 -13.79 12.28
C ARG A 18 7.59 -13.91 11.18
N PRO A 19 8.34 -15.03 11.12
CA PRO A 19 9.46 -15.18 10.19
C PRO A 19 9.06 -15.17 8.71
N ASN A 20 7.78 -15.41 8.41
CA ASN A 20 7.22 -15.45 7.07
C ASN A 20 6.31 -14.25 6.75
N VAL A 21 6.44 -13.15 7.50
CA VAL A 21 5.66 -11.92 7.30
C VAL A 21 6.62 -10.75 7.12
N LEU A 22 6.37 -9.94 6.09
CA LEU A 22 7.03 -8.66 5.89
C LEU A 22 5.95 -7.58 5.85
N PHE A 23 5.89 -6.77 6.90
CA PHE A 23 4.99 -5.61 6.94
C PHE A 23 5.65 -4.43 6.24
N LEU A 24 4.94 -3.83 5.29
CA LEU A 24 5.38 -2.65 4.54
C LEU A 24 4.21 -1.71 4.34
N THR A 25 4.49 -0.41 4.37
CA THR A 25 3.55 0.62 3.94
C THR A 25 3.81 1.00 2.49
N TYR A 26 2.75 1.44 1.80
CA TYR A 26 2.90 2.00 0.46
C TYR A 26 3.89 3.16 0.41
N ASN A 27 4.00 3.92 1.51
CA ASN A 27 4.97 5.00 1.63
C ASN A 27 6.40 4.46 1.54
N GLU A 28 6.77 3.50 2.38
CA GLU A 28 8.09 2.87 2.32
C GLU A 28 8.43 2.31 0.94
N LEU A 29 7.45 1.67 0.26
CA LEU A 29 7.64 1.13 -1.09
C LEU A 29 8.09 2.19 -2.09
N GLN A 30 7.59 3.42 -1.98
CA GLN A 30 7.97 4.48 -2.91
C GLN A 30 9.22 5.26 -2.47
N ASP A 31 9.49 5.34 -1.16
CA ASP A 31 10.68 6.06 -0.66
C ASP A 31 11.96 5.29 -0.97
N ASP A 32 11.94 3.96 -0.87
CA ASP A 32 13.05 3.09 -1.26
C ASP A 32 12.55 1.83 -1.98
N PRO A 33 12.23 1.92 -3.28
CA PRO A 33 11.79 0.76 -4.05
C PRO A 33 12.85 -0.34 -4.12
N ALA A 34 14.13 0.03 -4.25
CA ALA A 34 15.22 -0.93 -4.42
C ALA A 34 15.49 -1.71 -3.12
N GLY A 35 15.56 -1.03 -1.97
CA GLY A 35 15.67 -1.70 -0.67
C GLY A 35 14.44 -2.54 -0.34
N THR A 36 13.25 -2.08 -0.71
CA THR A 36 12.01 -2.85 -0.52
C THR A 36 12.01 -4.14 -1.35
N ILE A 37 12.45 -4.09 -2.62
CA ILE A 37 12.60 -5.29 -3.46
C ILE A 37 13.58 -6.28 -2.84
N ARG A 38 14.71 -5.82 -2.30
CA ARG A 38 15.69 -6.69 -1.62
C ARG A 38 15.09 -7.34 -0.38
N ARG A 39 14.38 -6.59 0.47
CA ARG A 39 13.68 -7.14 1.65
C ARG A 39 12.64 -8.20 1.27
N MET A 40 11.90 -8.01 0.17
CA MET A 40 10.96 -9.01 -0.34
C MET A 40 11.70 -10.27 -0.83
N ALA A 41 12.82 -10.10 -1.53
CA ALA A 41 13.65 -11.21 -1.99
C ALA A 41 14.21 -12.03 -0.82
N ASP A 42 14.69 -11.36 0.23
CA ASP A 42 15.19 -11.98 1.46
C ASP A 42 14.10 -12.81 2.15
N LEU A 43 12.88 -12.27 2.28
CA LEU A 43 11.74 -13.00 2.86
C LEU A 43 11.40 -14.25 2.05
N MET A 44 11.45 -14.17 0.71
CA MET A 44 11.16 -15.28 -0.19
C MET A 44 12.33 -16.29 -0.30
N GLY A 45 13.50 -15.98 0.27
CA GLY A 45 14.69 -16.80 0.17
C GLY A 45 15.28 -16.86 -1.25
N VAL A 46 15.11 -15.80 -2.04
CA VAL A 46 15.62 -15.72 -3.43
C VAL A 46 16.74 -14.68 -3.52
N SER A 47 17.80 -15.01 -4.27
CA SER A 47 18.87 -14.06 -4.59
C SER A 47 18.58 -13.40 -5.93
N LEU A 48 18.72 -12.07 -5.99
CA LEU A 48 18.58 -11.31 -7.22
C LEU A 48 19.94 -10.76 -7.63
N THR A 49 20.29 -10.93 -8.91
CA THR A 49 21.35 -10.12 -9.53
C THR A 49 20.90 -8.66 -9.61
N GLU A 50 21.85 -7.74 -9.74
CA GLU A 50 21.54 -6.32 -9.88
C GLU A 50 20.67 -6.05 -11.12
N THR A 51 20.90 -6.77 -12.23
CA THR A 51 20.06 -6.68 -13.43
C THR A 51 18.63 -7.16 -13.20
N GLU A 52 18.43 -8.23 -12.42
CA GLU A 52 17.09 -8.71 -12.07
C GLU A 52 16.37 -7.74 -11.14
N ALA A 53 17.06 -7.20 -10.13
CA ALA A 53 16.50 -6.19 -9.23
C ALA A 53 16.04 -4.94 -10.00
N GLN A 54 16.88 -4.43 -10.91
CA GLN A 54 16.53 -3.31 -11.78
C GLN A 54 15.35 -3.63 -12.71
N ARG A 55 15.29 -4.87 -13.22
CA ARG A 55 14.17 -5.33 -14.04
C ARG A 55 12.88 -5.36 -13.24
N VAL A 56 12.90 -5.90 -12.00
CA VAL A 56 11.74 -5.90 -11.10
C VAL A 56 11.29 -4.46 -10.86
N GLN A 57 12.20 -3.57 -10.44
CA GLN A 57 11.90 -2.17 -10.17
C GLN A 57 11.26 -1.46 -11.37
N ARG A 58 11.80 -1.67 -12.58
CA ARG A 58 11.24 -1.09 -13.80
C ARG A 58 9.85 -1.62 -14.10
N LEU A 59 9.63 -2.94 -14.01
CA LEU A 59 8.34 -3.56 -14.31
C LEU A 59 7.28 -3.26 -13.25
N SER A 60 7.67 -3.02 -12.00
CA SER A 60 6.77 -2.61 -10.91
C SER A 60 6.63 -1.09 -10.78
N SER A 61 7.27 -0.31 -11.66
CA SER A 61 7.15 1.15 -11.64
C SER A 61 5.73 1.60 -12.02
N PHE A 62 5.30 2.74 -11.48
CA PHE A 62 4.01 3.33 -11.82
C PHE A 62 3.83 3.51 -13.33
N GLU A 63 4.84 4.08 -14.00
CA GLU A 63 4.80 4.33 -15.45
C GLU A 63 4.61 3.03 -16.25
N HIS A 64 5.35 1.97 -15.90
CA HIS A 64 5.20 0.70 -16.59
C HIS A 64 3.82 0.08 -16.34
N MET A 65 3.41 0.01 -15.07
CA MET A 65 2.10 -0.55 -14.71
C MET A 65 0.95 0.24 -15.34
N LYS A 66 1.05 1.57 -15.41
CA LYS A 66 0.06 2.43 -16.06
C LYS A 66 0.01 2.21 -17.57
N ALA A 67 1.15 1.99 -18.23
CA ALA A 67 1.19 1.64 -19.65
C ALA A 67 0.50 0.30 -19.96
N ILE A 68 0.44 -0.62 -18.99
CA ILE A 68 -0.24 -1.92 -19.12
C ILE A 68 -1.55 -2.01 -18.31
N ASP A 69 -2.20 -0.87 -17.99
CA ASP A 69 -3.41 -0.78 -17.13
C ASP A 69 -4.54 -1.72 -17.61
N HIS A 70 -4.63 -1.93 -18.92
CA HIS A 70 -5.59 -2.86 -19.55
C HIS A 70 -5.49 -4.31 -19.01
N LYS A 71 -4.34 -4.73 -18.47
CA LYS A 71 -4.16 -6.06 -17.88
C LYS A 71 -4.76 -6.19 -16.48
N PHE A 72 -5.05 -5.07 -15.81
CA PHE A 72 -5.60 -5.04 -14.46
C PHE A 72 -7.10 -4.78 -14.43
N TYR A 73 -7.74 -4.66 -15.61
CA TYR A 73 -9.16 -4.45 -15.70
C TYR A 73 -9.92 -5.72 -15.31
N PRO A 74 -10.73 -5.72 -14.24
CA PRO A 74 -11.45 -6.92 -13.81
C PRO A 74 -12.66 -7.25 -14.70
N GLY A 75 -12.87 -6.52 -15.81
CA GLY A 75 -14.09 -6.58 -16.61
C GLY A 75 -15.16 -5.61 -16.10
N GLU A 76 -16.32 -5.60 -16.76
CA GLU A 76 -17.51 -4.82 -16.36
C GLU A 76 -18.24 -5.49 -15.18
N VAL A 77 -17.51 -5.74 -14.09
CA VAL A 77 -18.04 -6.40 -12.88
C VAL A 77 -18.97 -5.53 -12.04
N SER A 78 -19.16 -4.27 -12.46
CA SER A 78 -20.01 -3.29 -11.79
C SER A 78 -20.62 -2.33 -12.82
N PRO A 79 -21.85 -1.84 -12.63
CA PRO A 79 -22.43 -0.77 -13.44
C PRO A 79 -21.61 0.53 -13.46
N PHE A 80 -20.70 0.69 -12.50
CA PHE A 80 -19.77 1.83 -12.42
C PHE A 80 -18.40 1.54 -13.03
N ALA A 81 -18.21 0.35 -13.62
CA ALA A 81 -16.97 0.03 -14.30
C ALA A 81 -16.77 0.99 -15.49
N ARG A 82 -15.56 1.55 -15.61
CA ARG A 82 -15.22 2.40 -16.74
C ARG A 82 -14.94 1.50 -17.95
N PRO A 83 -15.67 1.66 -19.07
CA PRO A 83 -15.37 0.92 -20.30
C PRO A 83 -13.92 1.18 -20.71
N GLY A 84 -13.17 0.11 -20.99
CA GLY A 84 -11.75 0.19 -21.33
C GLY A 84 -10.77 0.21 -20.15
N GLY A 85 -11.27 0.16 -18.90
CA GLY A 85 -10.50 -0.22 -17.72
C GLY A 85 -9.36 0.71 -17.32
N GLN A 86 -9.60 1.56 -16.32
CA GLN A 86 -8.56 2.36 -15.66
C GLN A 86 -8.51 2.02 -14.18
N MET A 87 -7.60 1.10 -13.79
CA MET A 87 -7.42 0.71 -12.39
C MET A 87 -6.31 1.53 -11.73
N ILE A 88 -5.22 1.78 -12.45
CA ILE A 88 -4.07 2.54 -11.96
C ILE A 88 -4.36 4.05 -12.07
N ARG A 89 -4.68 4.74 -10.97
CA ARG A 89 -5.08 6.18 -10.99
C ARG A 89 -3.91 7.15 -11.05
N SER A 90 -3.19 7.35 -9.93
CA SER A 90 -2.14 8.37 -9.79
C SER A 90 -0.84 7.86 -9.18
N GLY A 91 -0.88 6.81 -8.35
CA GLY A 91 0.32 6.22 -7.75
C GLY A 91 1.17 7.22 -6.94
N LYS A 92 0.54 8.20 -6.30
CA LYS A 92 1.20 9.25 -5.52
C LYS A 92 0.71 9.24 -4.07
N LYS A 93 1.61 9.54 -3.13
CA LYS A 93 1.27 9.79 -1.73
C LYS A 93 0.67 11.19 -1.57
N GLY A 94 -0.10 11.38 -0.51
CA GLY A 94 -0.61 12.70 -0.13
C GLY A 94 -1.79 13.22 -0.98
N ASN A 95 -2.25 12.47 -1.98
CA ASN A 95 -3.40 12.86 -2.80
C ASN A 95 -4.73 12.97 -2.03
N SER A 96 -4.79 12.58 -0.74
CA SER A 96 -5.99 12.78 0.06
C SER A 96 -6.36 14.27 0.16
N GLY A 97 -5.38 15.17 0.18
CA GLY A 97 -5.59 16.62 0.19
C GLY A 97 -6.27 17.18 -1.07
N GLU A 98 -6.31 16.43 -2.17
CA GLU A 98 -7.08 16.79 -3.37
C GLU A 98 -8.60 16.62 -3.17
N MET A 99 -9.01 15.79 -2.21
CA MET A 99 -10.41 15.39 -2.00
C MET A 99 -10.95 15.75 -0.62
N LEU A 100 -10.08 15.85 0.38
CA LEU A 100 -10.45 16.06 1.78
C LEU A 100 -9.97 17.42 2.25
N THR A 101 -10.85 18.11 2.96
CA THR A 101 -10.46 19.28 3.75
C THR A 101 -9.56 18.87 4.92
N PRO A 102 -8.72 19.78 5.46
CA PRO A 102 -7.91 19.48 6.64
C PRO A 102 -8.74 18.99 7.84
N ALA A 103 -9.94 19.53 8.05
CA ALA A 103 -10.83 19.09 9.12
C ALA A 103 -11.35 17.66 8.93
N GLN A 104 -11.68 17.27 7.69
CA GLN A 104 -12.09 15.89 7.37
C GLN A 104 -10.93 14.91 7.54
N GLN A 105 -9.72 15.28 7.08
CA GLN A 105 -8.53 14.46 7.28
C GLN A 105 -8.26 14.26 8.77
N ALA A 106 -8.23 15.33 9.56
CA ALA A 106 -8.02 15.25 11.01
C ALA A 106 -9.07 14.39 11.72
N HIS A 107 -10.33 14.43 11.28
CA HIS A 107 -11.39 13.58 11.82
C HIS A 107 -11.14 12.09 11.52
N ILE A 108 -10.74 11.76 10.29
CA ILE A 108 -10.40 10.38 9.89
C ILE A 108 -9.18 9.89 10.68
N ASP A 109 -8.14 10.72 10.81
CA ASP A 109 -6.93 10.37 11.55
C ASP A 109 -7.24 10.09 13.03
N ALA A 110 -8.07 10.93 13.65
CA ALA A 110 -8.52 10.75 15.02
C ALA A 110 -9.33 9.45 15.19
N TRP A 111 -10.23 9.15 14.25
CA TRP A 111 -11.02 7.92 14.28
C TRP A 111 -10.13 6.67 14.12
N CYS A 112 -9.17 6.68 13.19
CA CYS A 112 -8.20 5.60 13.00
C CYS A 112 -7.34 5.38 14.25
N LYS A 113 -6.79 6.45 14.84
CA LYS A 113 -5.99 6.38 16.06
C LYS A 113 -6.79 5.87 17.25
N ALA A 114 -8.02 6.34 17.44
CA ALA A 114 -8.91 5.85 18.49
C ALA A 114 -9.24 4.36 18.33
N GLY A 115 -9.48 3.90 17.09
CA GLY A 115 -9.70 2.50 16.78
C GLY A 115 -8.50 1.61 17.12
N LEU A 116 -7.28 2.01 16.73
CA LEU A 116 -6.04 1.31 17.07
C LEU A 116 -5.83 1.24 18.60
N ALA A 117 -6.05 2.35 19.30
CA ALA A 117 -5.93 2.42 20.76
C ALA A 117 -6.93 1.50 21.47
N LYS A 118 -8.19 1.45 20.99
CA LYS A 118 -9.22 0.55 21.53
C LYS A 118 -8.84 -0.93 21.40
N LEU A 119 -8.10 -1.28 20.35
CA LEU A 119 -7.59 -2.64 20.12
C LEU A 119 -6.27 -2.93 20.86
N GLY A 120 -5.70 -1.94 21.55
CA GLY A 120 -4.38 -2.07 22.20
C GLY A 120 -3.23 -2.26 21.22
N SER A 121 -3.39 -1.80 19.97
CA SER A 121 -2.35 -1.92 18.93
C SER A 121 -1.23 -0.91 19.15
N ASP A 122 0.03 -1.36 19.05
CA ASP A 122 1.23 -0.53 19.07
C ASP A 122 1.64 -0.02 17.68
N PHE A 123 0.74 -0.05 16.70
CA PHE A 123 1.03 0.44 15.35
C PHE A 123 1.37 1.95 15.38
N PRO A 124 2.55 2.37 14.89
CA PRO A 124 3.00 3.76 15.00
C PRO A 124 2.37 4.63 13.92
N TYR A 125 1.09 4.97 14.08
CA TYR A 125 0.28 5.69 13.08
C TYR A 125 0.99 6.95 12.55
N ASP A 126 1.42 7.84 13.44
CA ASP A 126 2.00 9.14 13.05
C ASP A 126 3.38 8.99 12.37
N ARG A 127 4.10 7.88 12.57
CA ARG A 127 5.32 7.60 11.81
C ARG A 127 5.04 7.37 10.33
N TYR A 128 3.90 6.74 10.02
CA TYR A 128 3.58 6.32 8.66
C TYR A 128 2.64 7.29 7.93
N PHE A 129 1.79 8.00 8.68
CA PHE A 129 0.70 8.83 8.15
C PHE A 129 0.64 10.24 8.75
N GLY A 130 1.54 10.58 9.68
CA GLY A 130 1.63 11.92 10.27
C GLY A 130 2.43 12.91 9.43
#